data_AF-A0A973CPF7-F1
#
_entry.id   AF-A0A973CPF7-F1
#
_cell.length_a   1.000
_cell.length_b   1.000
_cell.length_c   1.000
_cell.angle_alpha   90.00
_cell.angle_beta   90.00
_cell.angle_gamma   90.00
#
_symmetry.space_group_name_H-M   'P 1'
#
loop_
_entity.id
_entity.type
_entity.pdbx_description
1 polymer ?
#
loop_
_entity_poly.entity_id
_entity_poly.type
_entity_poly.pdbx_seq_one_letter_code
_entity_poly.pdbx_strand_id
1 'polypeptide(L)'
;MQFDDASLDDDQQAWLSLLNETSYTHANDVVAAPLIEEPWLSKLEAAEKNHEGWYQLGVMYYADDKIDAAKKAWKKSLELKANPFALRCLANLATTDKDYDTAIDLYKQANELMTDITLICEYAETALAKKDYELARTITENSPIKSGRLELCNGYAYLGLNDYDKVRAFYDADESFVITDLREGKGGFDLLWRKMHEQELMQKYGITELTDDIFHEVQKQFPSPEKYNFIMAPPMSPSERKKAGLKPK
;
A
#
# COMPACT_ATOMS: atom_id res chain seq x y z
N MET A 1 -6.35 -9.61 -40.27
CA MET A 1 -5.04 -9.87 -39.66
C MET A 1 -5.29 -10.93 -38.60
N GLN A 2 -4.75 -12.13 -38.78
CA GLN A 2 -4.91 -13.23 -37.83
C GLN A 2 -3.69 -13.17 -36.91
N PHE A 3 -3.91 -12.97 -35.61
CA PHE A 3 -2.85 -13.04 -34.61
C PHE A 3 -2.51 -14.51 -34.39
N ASP A 4 -1.22 -14.85 -34.30
CA ASP A 4 -0.76 -16.21 -34.06
C ASP A 4 -0.71 -16.51 -32.55
N ASP A 5 -0.75 -17.81 -32.19
CA ASP A 5 -0.70 -18.23 -30.78
C ASP A 5 0.61 -17.81 -30.08
N ALA A 6 1.65 -17.49 -30.85
CA ALA A 6 2.93 -16.99 -30.35
C ALA A 6 2.88 -15.53 -29.89
N SER A 7 1.80 -14.80 -30.20
CA SER A 7 1.57 -13.42 -29.78
C SER A 7 0.87 -13.28 -28.43
N LEU A 8 0.45 -14.38 -27.83
CA LEU A 8 -0.21 -14.40 -26.53
C LEU A 8 0.81 -14.23 -25.39
N ASP A 9 0.47 -13.38 -24.42
CA ASP A 9 1.25 -13.24 -23.18
C ASP A 9 0.88 -14.31 -22.14
N ASP A 10 1.67 -14.41 -21.07
CA ASP A 10 1.48 -15.43 -20.02
C ASP A 10 0.09 -15.36 -19.38
N ASP A 11 -0.45 -14.15 -19.21
CA ASP A 11 -1.78 -13.91 -18.66
C ASP A 11 -2.85 -14.49 -19.59
N GLN A 12 -2.78 -14.20 -20.89
CA GLN A 12 -3.68 -14.72 -21.92
C GLN A 12 -3.57 -16.24 -22.05
N GLN A 13 -2.36 -16.78 -21.93
CA GLN A 13 -2.12 -18.22 -22.01
C GLN A 13 -2.81 -18.97 -20.86
N ALA A 14 -2.86 -18.38 -19.66
CA ALA A 14 -3.53 -18.98 -18.51
C ALA A 14 -5.06 -19.02 -18.67
N TRP A 15 -5.66 -17.99 -19.27
CA TRP A 15 -7.08 -18.02 -19.60
C TRP A 15 -7.38 -18.97 -20.77
N LEU A 16 -6.44 -19.15 -21.70
CA LEU A 16 -6.55 -20.13 -22.77
C LEU A 16 -6.49 -21.58 -22.25
N SER A 17 -5.67 -21.87 -21.22
CA SER A 17 -5.64 -23.21 -20.62
C SER A 17 -6.98 -23.58 -19.97
N LEU A 18 -7.66 -22.63 -19.34
CA LEU A 18 -9.02 -22.85 -18.84
C LEU A 18 -10.02 -23.21 -19.95
N LEU A 19 -9.85 -22.65 -21.16
CA LEU A 19 -10.70 -22.96 -22.30
C LEU A 19 -10.42 -24.35 -22.88
N ASN A 20 -9.17 -24.81 -22.86
CA ASN A 20 -8.73 -26.00 -23.58
C ASN A 20 -8.50 -27.25 -22.70
N GLU A 21 -8.04 -27.05 -21.46
CA GLU A 21 -7.41 -28.09 -20.63
C GLU A 21 -8.15 -28.31 -19.30
N THR A 22 -9.36 -27.77 -19.15
CA THR A 22 -10.27 -27.95 -17.99
C THR A 22 -9.73 -27.49 -16.63
N SER A 23 -8.58 -26.80 -16.61
CA SER A 23 -7.98 -26.21 -15.41
C SER A 23 -7.31 -24.87 -15.77
N TYR A 24 -7.22 -23.97 -14.78
CA TYR A 24 -6.50 -22.70 -14.94
C TYR A 24 -5.06 -22.87 -14.48
N THR A 25 -4.11 -22.54 -15.33
CA THR A 25 -2.67 -22.68 -15.05
C THR A 25 -1.91 -21.46 -15.52
N HIS A 26 -1.13 -20.83 -14.64
CA HIS A 26 -0.28 -19.71 -15.01
C HIS A 26 1.19 -20.14 -15.11
N ALA A 27 1.91 -19.60 -16.10
CA ALA A 27 3.30 -20.00 -16.36
C ALA A 27 4.27 -19.56 -15.27
N ASN A 28 3.97 -18.45 -14.61
CA ASN A 28 4.75 -17.90 -13.50
C ASN A 28 3.94 -17.96 -12.21
N ASP A 29 4.60 -17.99 -11.05
CA ASP A 29 3.94 -17.87 -9.74
C ASP A 29 3.26 -16.50 -9.53
N VAL A 30 3.25 -15.60 -10.51
CA VAL A 30 2.44 -14.37 -10.56
C VAL A 30 1.08 -14.72 -11.13
N VAL A 31 -0.01 -14.21 -10.56
CA VAL A 31 -1.33 -14.53 -11.09
C VAL A 31 -1.80 -13.48 -12.09
N ALA A 32 -2.27 -13.92 -13.25
CA ALA A 32 -2.83 -13.07 -14.31
C ALA A 32 -3.89 -12.09 -13.78
N ALA A 33 -4.04 -10.99 -14.51
CA ALA A 33 -5.16 -10.07 -14.30
C ALA A 33 -6.50 -10.84 -14.32
N PRO A 34 -7.39 -10.61 -13.35
CA PRO A 34 -8.62 -11.38 -13.23
C PRO A 34 -9.63 -11.02 -14.34
N LEU A 35 -10.19 -12.03 -15.00
CA LEU A 35 -11.37 -11.89 -15.85
C LEU A 35 -12.62 -12.14 -15.02
N ILE A 36 -13.29 -11.07 -14.60
CA ILE A 36 -14.38 -11.11 -13.60
C ILE A 36 -15.78 -11.31 -14.19
N GLU A 37 -15.91 -11.55 -15.50
CA GLU A 37 -17.22 -11.69 -16.15
C GLU A 37 -17.83 -13.09 -15.96
N GLU A 38 -19.17 -13.16 -15.90
CA GLU A 38 -19.95 -14.39 -15.66
C GLU A 38 -19.56 -15.62 -16.51
N PRO A 39 -19.29 -15.51 -17.84
CA PRO A 39 -18.87 -16.66 -18.63
C PRO A 39 -17.57 -17.31 -18.13
N TRP A 40 -16.67 -16.50 -17.57
CA TRP A 40 -15.43 -16.97 -16.98
C TRP A 40 -15.65 -17.57 -15.60
N LEU A 41 -16.55 -17.00 -14.80
CA LEU A 41 -16.90 -17.51 -13.47
C LEU A 41 -17.43 -18.94 -13.59
N SER A 42 -18.46 -19.12 -14.42
CA SER A 42 -19.09 -20.41 -14.63
C SER A 42 -18.10 -21.48 -15.14
N LYS A 43 -17.17 -21.07 -16.02
CA LYS A 43 -16.11 -21.98 -16.53
C LYS A 43 -15.13 -22.38 -15.43
N LEU A 44 -14.66 -21.43 -14.64
CA LEU A 44 -13.71 -21.68 -13.56
C LEU A 44 -14.35 -22.48 -12.41
N GLU A 45 -15.64 -22.27 -12.13
CA GLU A 45 -16.41 -23.09 -11.20
C GLU A 45 -16.55 -24.55 -11.66
N ALA A 46 -16.65 -24.80 -12.97
CA ALA A 46 -16.75 -26.13 -13.55
C ALA A 46 -15.39 -26.85 -13.72
N ALA A 47 -14.30 -26.08 -13.76
CA ALA A 47 -12.94 -26.60 -13.94
C ALA A 47 -12.45 -27.45 -12.76
N GLU A 48 -11.47 -28.30 -13.03
CA GLU A 48 -10.65 -28.94 -12.00
C GLU A 48 -9.83 -27.86 -11.28
N LYS A 49 -9.86 -27.87 -9.95
CA LYS A 49 -9.36 -26.77 -9.14
C LYS A 49 -8.02 -27.11 -8.51
N ASN A 50 -6.95 -26.64 -9.14
CA ASN A 50 -5.63 -26.50 -8.52
C ASN A 50 -5.59 -25.25 -7.62
N HIS A 51 -4.42 -24.94 -7.03
CA HIS A 51 -4.30 -23.79 -6.13
C HIS A 51 -4.59 -22.45 -6.83
N GLU A 52 -4.25 -22.30 -8.11
CA GLU A 52 -4.43 -21.06 -8.90
C GLU A 52 -5.90 -20.83 -9.26
N GLY A 53 -6.59 -21.89 -9.68
CA GLY A 53 -8.03 -21.85 -9.94
C GLY A 53 -8.83 -21.48 -8.69
N TRP A 54 -8.47 -22.03 -7.52
CA TRP A 54 -9.08 -21.62 -6.25
C TRP A 54 -8.78 -20.16 -5.89
N TYR A 55 -7.56 -19.68 -6.17
CA TYR A 55 -7.23 -18.27 -5.94
C TYR A 55 -8.06 -17.35 -6.84
N GLN A 56 -8.12 -17.66 -8.14
CA GLN A 56 -8.88 -16.87 -9.12
C GLN A 56 -10.38 -16.86 -8.79
N LEU A 57 -10.96 -18.00 -8.39
CA LEU A 57 -12.34 -18.02 -7.89
C LEU A 57 -12.53 -17.07 -6.72
N GLY A 58 -11.57 -17.00 -5.79
CA GLY A 58 -11.65 -16.07 -4.68
C GLY A 58 -11.65 -14.62 -5.12
N VAL A 59 -10.83 -14.26 -6.13
CA VAL A 59 -10.82 -12.90 -6.70
C VAL A 59 -12.15 -12.59 -7.38
N MET A 60 -12.71 -13.52 -8.14
CA MET A 60 -13.98 -13.33 -8.85
C MET A 60 -15.16 -13.23 -7.87
N TYR A 61 -15.22 -14.07 -6.84
CA TYR A 61 -16.23 -13.95 -5.79
C TYR A 61 -16.11 -12.63 -5.02
N TYR A 62 -14.90 -12.14 -4.78
CA TYR A 62 -14.70 -10.84 -4.13
C TYR A 62 -15.21 -9.69 -5.01
N ALA A 63 -14.96 -9.74 -6.32
CA ALA A 63 -15.47 -8.75 -7.27
C ALA A 63 -17.00 -8.74 -7.40
N ASP A 64 -17.64 -9.88 -7.10
CA ASP A 64 -19.10 -10.05 -7.05
C ASP A 64 -19.68 -9.86 -5.63
N ASP A 65 -18.95 -9.19 -4.73
CA ASP A 65 -19.32 -8.94 -3.33
C ASP A 65 -19.65 -10.19 -2.48
N LYS A 66 -19.31 -11.40 -2.95
CA LYS A 66 -19.47 -12.68 -2.24
C LYS A 66 -18.29 -12.94 -1.30
N ILE A 67 -18.13 -12.08 -0.29
CA ILE A 67 -16.96 -12.07 0.61
C ILE A 67 -16.69 -13.43 1.29
N ASP A 68 -17.73 -14.13 1.77
CA ASP A 68 -17.55 -15.44 2.42
C ASP A 68 -17.10 -16.53 1.45
N ALA A 69 -17.58 -16.49 0.20
CA ALA A 69 -17.14 -17.41 -0.85
C ALA A 69 -15.68 -17.13 -1.23
N ALA A 70 -15.31 -15.84 -1.33
CA ALA A 70 -13.94 -15.43 -1.57
C ALA A 70 -12.98 -15.94 -0.48
N LYS A 71 -13.32 -15.69 0.80
CA LYS A 71 -12.55 -16.19 1.96
C LYS A 71 -12.35 -17.71 1.90
N LYS A 72 -13.41 -18.48 1.57
CA LYS A 72 -13.34 -19.94 1.45
C LYS A 72 -12.44 -20.39 0.29
N ALA A 73 -12.56 -19.75 -0.86
CA ALA A 73 -11.78 -20.09 -2.05
C ALA A 73 -10.28 -19.81 -1.84
N TRP A 74 -9.91 -18.67 -1.27
CA TRP A 74 -8.51 -18.39 -0.93
C TRP A 74 -7.94 -19.35 0.11
N LYS A 75 -8.72 -19.75 1.12
CA LYS A 75 -8.29 -20.79 2.07
C LYS A 75 -8.06 -22.13 1.36
N LYS A 76 -8.94 -22.54 0.44
CA LYS A 76 -8.76 -23.74 -0.37
C LYS A 76 -7.51 -23.68 -1.26
N SER A 77 -7.21 -22.51 -1.82
CA SER A 77 -5.96 -22.28 -2.56
C SER A 77 -4.74 -22.56 -1.67
N LEU A 78 -4.71 -21.99 -0.46
CA LEU A 78 -3.62 -22.15 0.50
C LEU A 78 -3.48 -23.58 1.05
N GLU A 79 -4.58 -24.32 1.18
CA GLU A 79 -4.56 -25.75 1.54
C GLU A 79 -3.82 -26.60 0.49
N LEU A 80 -3.87 -26.20 -0.79
CA LEU A 80 -3.22 -26.92 -1.89
C LEU A 80 -1.76 -26.51 -2.10
N LYS A 81 -1.47 -25.20 -2.06
CA LYS A 81 -0.11 -24.66 -2.16
C LYS A 81 -0.08 -23.27 -1.51
N ALA A 82 0.88 -23.07 -0.61
CA ALA A 82 1.16 -21.76 -0.05
C ALA A 82 1.49 -20.76 -1.18
N ASN A 83 0.82 -19.60 -1.18
CA ASN A 83 1.06 -18.56 -2.16
C ASN A 83 0.81 -17.17 -1.54
N PRO A 84 1.63 -16.16 -1.88
CA PRO A 84 1.57 -14.84 -1.25
C PRO A 84 0.30 -14.06 -1.61
N PHE A 85 -0.32 -14.34 -2.76
CA PHE A 85 -1.49 -13.59 -3.23
C PHE A 85 -2.76 -13.93 -2.45
N ALA A 86 -3.05 -15.21 -2.20
CA ALA A 86 -4.17 -15.61 -1.36
C ALA A 86 -3.99 -15.13 0.10
N LEU A 87 -2.76 -15.16 0.62
CA LEU A 87 -2.42 -14.59 1.93
C LEU A 87 -2.69 -13.09 1.96
N ARG A 88 -2.22 -12.34 0.96
CA ARG A 88 -2.47 -10.89 0.81
C ARG A 88 -3.95 -10.56 0.75
N CYS A 89 -4.75 -11.33 0.00
CA CYS A 89 -6.19 -11.13 -0.10
C CYS A 89 -6.88 -11.32 1.25
N LEU A 90 -6.53 -12.38 1.99
CA LEU A 90 -7.04 -12.62 3.33
C LEU A 90 -6.58 -11.55 4.33
N ALA A 91 -5.32 -11.09 4.22
CA ALA A 91 -4.77 -10.04 5.07
C ALA A 91 -5.51 -8.71 4.86
N ASN A 92 -5.79 -8.34 3.62
CA ASN A 92 -6.59 -7.15 3.29
C ASN A 92 -8.01 -7.20 3.88
N LEU A 93 -8.66 -8.36 3.84
CA LEU A 93 -9.95 -8.55 4.50
C LEU A 93 -9.84 -8.39 6.02
N ALA A 94 -8.83 -9.00 6.65
CA ALA A 94 -8.58 -8.86 8.08
C ALA A 94 -8.29 -7.39 8.47
N THR A 95 -7.51 -6.65 7.68
CA THR A 95 -7.26 -5.21 7.88
C THR A 95 -8.55 -4.40 7.78
N THR A 96 -9.43 -4.74 6.83
CA THR A 96 -10.75 -4.08 6.67
C THR A 96 -11.66 -4.35 7.88
N ASP A 97 -11.62 -5.59 8.38
CA ASP A 97 -12.33 -6.02 9.60
C ASP A 97 -11.66 -5.48 10.89
N LYS A 98 -10.55 -4.73 10.78
CA LYS A 98 -9.70 -4.22 11.87
C LYS A 98 -9.09 -5.33 12.76
N ASP A 99 -9.07 -6.56 12.26
CA ASP A 99 -8.35 -7.67 12.87
C ASP A 99 -6.88 -7.59 12.46
N TYR A 100 -6.19 -6.61 13.04
CA TYR A 100 -4.80 -6.30 12.68
C TYR A 100 -3.82 -7.42 13.05
N ASP A 101 -4.11 -8.21 14.09
CA ASP A 101 -3.27 -9.34 14.49
C ASP A 101 -3.26 -10.42 13.41
N THR A 102 -4.44 -10.83 12.96
CA THR A 102 -4.55 -11.79 11.84
C THR A 102 -3.95 -11.22 10.55
N ALA A 103 -4.18 -9.94 10.25
CA ALA A 103 -3.62 -9.30 9.07
C ALA A 103 -2.08 -9.29 9.08
N ILE A 104 -1.47 -8.95 10.21
CA ILE A 104 -0.01 -8.95 10.42
C ILE A 104 0.57 -10.35 10.19
N ASP A 105 -0.03 -11.39 10.78
CA ASP A 105 0.45 -12.77 10.62
C ASP A 105 0.36 -13.25 9.17
N LEU A 106 -0.69 -12.86 8.44
CA LEU A 106 -0.86 -13.20 7.03
C LEU A 106 0.13 -12.43 6.13
N TYR A 107 0.33 -11.14 6.37
CA TYR A 107 1.32 -10.35 5.64
C TYR A 107 2.75 -10.82 5.89
N LYS A 108 3.07 -11.20 7.12
CA LYS A 108 4.36 -11.80 7.46
C LYS A 108 4.60 -13.06 6.64
N GLN A 109 3.66 -14.01 6.64
CA GLN A 109 3.74 -15.23 5.83
C GLN A 109 3.87 -14.92 4.34
N ALA A 110 3.14 -13.93 3.81
CA ALA A 110 3.24 -13.55 2.41
C ALA A 110 4.64 -13.02 2.06
N ASN A 111 5.23 -12.18 2.92
CA ASN A 111 6.57 -11.64 2.74
C ASN A 111 7.69 -12.69 2.90
N GLU A 112 7.45 -13.76 3.67
CA GLU A 112 8.35 -14.92 3.75
C GLU A 112 8.36 -15.74 2.44
N LEU A 113 7.26 -15.74 1.69
CA LEU A 113 7.15 -16.43 0.40
C LEU A 113 7.66 -15.60 -0.77
N MET A 114 7.48 -14.27 -0.73
CA MET A 114 7.82 -13.38 -1.83
C MET A 114 8.23 -12.01 -1.31
N THR A 115 9.41 -11.56 -1.72
CA THR A 115 9.85 -10.18 -1.51
C THR A 115 9.22 -9.29 -2.60
N ASP A 116 8.13 -8.61 -2.26
CA ASP A 116 7.44 -7.66 -3.14
C ASP A 116 7.16 -6.35 -2.39
N ILE A 117 7.38 -5.21 -3.05
CA ILE A 117 7.26 -3.91 -2.38
C ILE A 117 5.83 -3.61 -1.90
N THR A 118 4.81 -4.12 -2.60
CA THR A 118 3.41 -3.95 -2.21
C THR A 118 3.14 -4.71 -0.92
N LEU A 119 3.60 -5.97 -0.82
CA LEU A 119 3.45 -6.79 0.39
C LEU A 119 4.16 -6.18 1.60
N ILE A 120 5.37 -5.65 1.40
CA ILE A 120 6.13 -5.02 2.48
C ILE A 120 5.43 -3.73 2.94
N CYS A 121 4.96 -2.90 2.01
CA CYS A 121 4.26 -1.66 2.35
C CYS A 121 2.94 -1.93 3.07
N GLU A 122 2.11 -2.84 2.56
CA GLU A 122 0.83 -3.17 3.21
C GLU A 122 1.02 -3.81 4.59
N TYR A 123 2.10 -4.57 4.77
CA TYR A 123 2.50 -5.08 6.08
C TYR A 123 2.84 -3.94 7.06
N ALA A 124 3.73 -3.04 6.67
CA ALA A 124 4.13 -1.90 7.49
C ALA A 124 2.93 -0.97 7.80
N GLU A 125 2.07 -0.70 6.81
CA GLU A 125 0.85 0.09 6.99
C GLU A 125 -0.14 -0.55 7.96
N THR A 126 -0.28 -1.87 7.93
CA THR A 126 -1.13 -2.62 8.87
C THR A 126 -0.58 -2.51 10.29
N ALA A 127 0.75 -2.60 10.48
CA ALA A 127 1.39 -2.37 11.77
C ALA A 127 1.17 -0.92 12.26
N LEU A 128 1.29 0.08 11.38
CA LEU A 128 0.99 1.48 11.71
C LEU A 128 -0.49 1.68 12.08
N ALA A 129 -1.43 1.04 11.38
CA ALA A 129 -2.85 1.10 11.70
C ALA A 129 -3.17 0.50 13.09
N LYS A 130 -2.47 -0.57 13.46
CA LYS A 130 -2.49 -1.16 14.80
C LYS A 130 -1.80 -0.30 15.86
N LYS A 131 -1.04 0.72 15.44
CA LYS A 131 -0.12 1.53 16.28
C LYS A 131 1.04 0.73 16.87
N ASP A 132 1.43 -0.36 16.20
CA ASP A 132 2.63 -1.12 16.52
C ASP A 132 3.83 -0.48 15.79
N TYR A 133 4.26 0.67 16.32
CA TYR A 133 5.29 1.49 15.68
C TYR A 133 6.66 0.80 15.66
N GLU A 134 6.97 -0.04 16.65
CA GLU A 134 8.21 -0.81 16.67
C GLU A 134 8.22 -1.89 15.58
N LEU A 135 7.11 -2.59 15.37
CA LEU A 135 6.99 -3.53 14.28
C LEU A 135 7.08 -2.81 12.93
N ALA A 136 6.35 -1.71 12.75
CA ALA A 136 6.42 -0.92 11.52
C ALA A 136 7.86 -0.48 11.20
N ARG A 137 8.58 0.06 12.18
CA ARG A 137 10.00 0.44 12.07
C ARG A 137 10.86 -0.76 11.68
N THR A 138 10.66 -1.90 12.34
CA THR A 138 11.43 -3.13 12.08
C THR A 138 11.20 -3.65 10.66
N ILE A 139 9.97 -3.61 10.16
CA ILE A 139 9.64 -4.00 8.77
C ILE A 139 10.34 -3.07 7.79
N THR A 140 10.24 -1.75 7.99
CA THR A 140 10.77 -0.77 7.05
C THR A 140 12.30 -0.73 7.03
N GLU A 141 12.96 -0.82 8.19
CA GLU A 141 14.44 -0.81 8.28
C GLU A 141 15.08 -2.08 7.71
N ASN A 142 14.42 -3.23 7.84
CA ASN A 142 14.96 -4.52 7.36
C ASN A 142 14.54 -4.84 5.92
N SER A 143 13.77 -3.98 5.26
CA SER A 143 13.33 -4.22 3.90
C SER A 143 14.52 -4.22 2.93
N PRO A 144 14.66 -5.25 2.06
CA PRO A 144 15.69 -5.25 1.02
C PRO A 144 15.34 -4.32 -0.15
N ILE A 145 14.09 -3.84 -0.23
CA ILE A 145 13.60 -2.94 -1.27
C ILE A 145 13.31 -1.57 -0.65
N LYS A 146 13.71 -0.50 -1.33
CA LYS A 146 13.37 0.87 -0.96
C LYS A 146 12.28 1.43 -1.88
N SER A 147 11.34 2.16 -1.31
CA SER A 147 10.36 2.96 -2.06
C SER A 147 9.94 4.20 -1.26
N GLY A 148 9.38 5.21 -1.93
CA GLY A 148 8.85 6.39 -1.27
C GLY A 148 7.74 6.05 -0.27
N ARG A 149 6.82 5.16 -0.66
CA ARG A 149 5.76 4.64 0.23
C ARG A 149 6.32 3.96 1.48
N LEU A 150 7.40 3.18 1.35
CA LEU A 150 7.98 2.47 2.49
C LEU A 150 8.75 3.40 3.43
N GLU A 151 9.53 4.34 2.89
CA GLU A 151 10.22 5.35 3.70
C GLU A 151 9.23 6.26 4.44
N LEU A 152 8.07 6.53 3.83
CA LEU A 152 6.98 7.24 4.50
C LEU A 152 6.43 6.44 5.70
N CYS A 153 6.25 5.12 5.54
CA CYS A 153 5.87 4.24 6.65
C CYS A 153 6.91 4.27 7.77
N ASN A 154 8.20 4.26 7.43
CA ASN A 154 9.31 4.39 8.38
C ASN A 154 9.23 5.72 9.15
N GLY A 155 8.99 6.82 8.44
CA GLY A 155 8.79 8.15 9.05
C GLY A 155 7.63 8.18 10.05
N TYR A 156 6.48 7.58 9.71
CA TYR A 156 5.36 7.45 10.66
C TYR A 156 5.65 6.52 11.84
N ALA A 157 6.48 5.49 11.64
CA ALA A 157 6.92 4.63 12.72
C ALA A 157 7.76 5.43 13.73
N TYR A 158 8.79 6.16 13.27
CA TYR A 158 9.59 7.03 14.15
C TYR A 158 8.77 8.14 14.81
N LEU A 159 7.83 8.75 14.08
CA LEU A 159 6.91 9.73 14.65
C LEU A 159 6.09 9.12 15.80
N GLY A 160 5.53 7.92 15.62
CA GLY A 160 4.78 7.21 16.66
C GLY A 160 5.63 6.82 17.87
N LEU A 161 6.95 6.66 17.69
CA LEU A 161 7.93 6.43 18.74
C LEU A 161 8.46 7.73 19.38
N ASN A 162 8.01 8.91 18.90
CA ASN A 162 8.52 10.23 19.28
C ASN A 162 10.04 10.43 19.01
N ASP A 163 10.59 9.71 18.03
CA ASP A 163 11.97 9.89 17.58
C ASP A 163 12.03 10.95 16.47
N TYR A 164 11.87 12.22 16.87
CA TYR A 164 11.81 13.34 15.93
C TYR A 164 13.13 13.57 15.19
N ASP A 165 14.26 13.17 15.77
CA ASP A 165 15.57 13.32 15.13
C ASP A 165 15.69 12.41 13.91
N LYS A 166 15.16 11.18 14.00
CA LYS A 166 15.05 10.28 12.85
C LYS A 166 14.08 10.79 11.79
N VAL A 167 12.94 11.36 12.20
CA VAL A 167 12.00 11.97 11.26
C VAL A 167 12.65 13.15 10.53
N ARG A 168 13.41 14.01 11.21
CA ARG A 168 14.14 15.14 10.56
C ARG A 168 15.23 14.69 9.61
N ALA A 169 16.01 13.68 9.99
CA ALA A 169 17.10 13.16 9.17
C ALA A 169 16.60 12.71 7.77
N PHE A 170 15.34 12.27 7.67
CA PHE A 170 14.71 11.98 6.39
C PHE A 170 14.62 13.21 5.46
N TYR A 171 14.33 14.40 6.01
CA TYR A 171 14.20 15.63 5.22
C TYR A 171 15.54 16.28 4.89
N ASP A 172 16.53 16.12 5.76
CA ASP A 172 17.89 16.66 5.62
C ASP A 172 18.74 15.88 4.61
N ALA A 173 18.34 14.65 4.26
CA ALA A 173 19.00 13.88 3.22
C ALA A 173 18.91 14.59 1.86
N ASP A 174 20.08 14.77 1.22
CA ASP A 174 20.26 15.44 -0.09
C ASP A 174 19.76 14.58 -1.27
N GLU A 175 19.44 13.31 -1.01
CA GLU A 175 18.87 12.41 -2.01
C GLU A 175 17.40 12.76 -2.27
N SER A 176 17.16 13.23 -3.50
CA SER A 176 15.83 13.44 -4.05
C SER A 176 15.09 12.11 -4.14
N PHE A 177 14.27 11.79 -3.14
CA PHE A 177 13.26 10.74 -3.27
C PHE A 177 12.17 11.26 -4.21
N VAL A 178 12.21 10.87 -5.48
CA VAL A 178 11.15 11.15 -6.43
C VAL A 178 10.00 10.18 -6.12
N ILE A 179 8.95 10.71 -5.54
CA ILE A 179 7.82 9.92 -5.11
C ILE A 179 6.81 9.85 -6.26
N THR A 180 6.99 8.87 -7.14
CA THR A 180 6.09 8.65 -8.27
C THR A 180 4.88 7.77 -7.91
N ASP A 181 4.86 7.17 -6.71
CA ASP A 181 3.92 6.14 -6.28
C ASP A 181 2.95 6.56 -5.16
N LEU A 182 3.00 7.81 -4.67
CA LEU A 182 2.02 8.31 -3.71
C LEU A 182 0.68 8.59 -4.39
N ARG A 183 -0.35 7.85 -3.99
CA ARG A 183 -1.75 8.20 -4.29
C ARG A 183 -2.12 9.47 -3.51
N GLU A 184 -2.70 10.45 -4.20
CA GLU A 184 -3.14 11.71 -3.59
C GLU A 184 -4.07 11.46 -2.38
N GLY A 185 -3.86 12.22 -1.30
CA GLY A 185 -4.88 12.47 -0.27
C GLY A 185 -4.74 11.77 1.09
N LYS A 186 -3.80 10.85 1.31
CA LYS A 186 -3.58 10.27 2.65
C LYS A 186 -2.09 10.04 2.93
N GLY A 187 -1.57 10.76 3.93
CA GLY A 187 -0.31 10.37 4.56
C GLY A 187 0.97 10.98 4.00
N GLY A 188 0.96 11.95 3.06
CA GLY A 188 2.18 12.45 2.42
C GLY A 188 3.28 13.00 3.37
N PHE A 189 4.47 13.25 2.81
CA PHE A 189 5.62 13.77 3.55
C PHE A 189 5.40 15.18 4.12
N ASP A 190 4.54 15.99 3.50
CA ASP A 190 4.08 17.27 4.08
C ASP A 190 3.29 17.05 5.38
N LEU A 191 2.40 16.04 5.38
CA LEU A 191 1.62 15.68 6.55
C LEU A 191 2.50 15.12 7.67
N LEU A 192 3.49 14.29 7.33
CA LEU A 192 4.46 13.77 8.28
C LEU A 192 5.26 14.92 8.93
N TRP A 193 5.76 15.87 8.13
CA TRP A 193 6.49 17.06 8.60
C TRP A 193 5.64 17.88 9.56
N ARG A 194 4.39 18.16 9.16
CA ARG A 194 3.46 18.92 9.98
C ARG A 194 3.17 18.22 11.30
N LYS A 195 2.88 16.91 11.26
CA LYS A 195 2.57 16.12 12.46
C LYS A 195 3.73 16.05 13.44
N MET A 196 4.97 15.95 12.94
CA MET A 196 6.16 16.03 13.78
C MET A 196 6.16 17.34 14.57
N HIS A 197 6.08 18.48 13.90
CA HIS A 197 6.09 19.78 14.57
C HIS A 197 4.86 20.04 15.45
N GLU A 198 3.69 19.53 15.08
CA GLU A 198 2.49 19.53 15.94
C GLU A 198 2.79 18.83 17.27
N GLN A 199 3.34 17.61 17.24
CA GLN A 199 3.69 16.84 18.44
C GLN A 199 4.77 17.52 19.29
N GLU A 200 5.79 18.10 18.65
CA GLU A 200 6.85 18.81 19.36
C GLU A 200 6.36 20.05 20.10
N LEU A 201 5.53 20.88 19.46
CA LEU A 201 4.95 22.06 20.10
C LEU A 201 3.97 21.66 21.21
N MET A 202 3.15 20.63 20.98
CA MET A 202 2.26 20.09 22.01
C MET A 202 3.06 19.63 23.24
N GLN A 203 4.15 18.88 23.04
CA GLN A 203 5.03 18.43 24.12
C GLN A 203 5.71 19.60 24.84
N LYS A 204 6.22 20.57 24.08
CA LYS A 204 6.88 21.78 24.62
C LYS A 204 5.95 22.61 25.51
N TYR A 205 4.68 22.72 25.13
CA TYR A 205 3.68 23.52 25.85
C TYR A 205 2.80 22.71 26.81
N GLY A 206 3.00 21.39 26.92
CA GLY A 206 2.20 20.53 27.79
C GLY A 206 0.74 20.39 27.34
N ILE A 207 0.48 20.48 26.04
CA ILE A 207 -0.85 20.37 25.42
C ILE A 207 -1.12 18.91 25.06
N THR A 208 -2.27 18.38 25.46
CA THR A 208 -2.63 16.96 25.24
C THR A 208 -3.50 16.73 24.00
N GLU A 209 -4.14 17.77 23.48
CA GLU A 209 -5.02 17.71 22.32
C GLU A 209 -4.63 18.77 21.29
N LEU A 210 -4.65 18.41 20.00
CA LEU A 210 -4.30 19.35 18.94
C LEU A 210 -5.33 20.50 18.92
N THR A 211 -4.83 21.73 19.03
CA THR A 211 -5.65 22.94 18.93
C THR A 211 -5.41 23.65 17.60
N ASP A 212 -6.39 24.44 17.16
CA ASP A 212 -6.24 25.31 15.99
C ASP A 212 -5.05 26.25 16.15
N ASP A 213 -4.77 26.74 17.35
CA ASP A 213 -3.62 27.61 17.63
C ASP A 213 -2.29 26.91 17.32
N ILE A 214 -2.12 25.66 17.75
CA ILE A 214 -0.91 24.88 17.46
C ILE A 214 -0.80 24.60 15.96
N PHE A 215 -1.91 24.24 15.31
CA PHE A 215 -1.93 24.01 13.87
C PHE A 215 -1.46 25.25 13.08
N HIS A 216 -2.02 26.43 13.38
CA HIS A 216 -1.62 27.67 12.72
C HIS A 216 -0.18 28.07 13.05
N GLU A 217 0.26 27.83 14.29
CA GLU A 217 1.64 28.13 14.69
C GLU A 217 2.65 27.24 13.95
N VAL A 218 2.35 25.95 13.76
CA VAL A 218 3.18 25.05 12.95
C VAL A 218 3.26 25.53 11.50
N GLN A 219 2.12 25.89 10.89
CA GLN A 219 2.12 26.40 9.51
C GLN A 219 2.95 27.67 9.35
N LYS A 220 2.97 28.52 10.38
CA LYS A 220 3.71 29.79 10.37
C LYS A 220 5.20 29.61 10.67
N GLN A 221 5.55 28.80 11.67
CA GLN A 221 6.94 28.61 12.10
C GLN A 221 7.70 27.59 11.25
N PHE A 222 7.02 26.55 10.77
CA PHE A 222 7.62 25.38 10.11
C PHE A 222 6.91 25.06 8.79
N PRO A 223 7.00 25.94 7.77
CA PRO A 223 6.42 25.66 6.47
C PRO A 223 7.00 24.35 5.91
N SER A 224 6.15 23.53 5.27
CA SER A 224 6.59 22.28 4.66
C SER A 224 7.73 22.54 3.66
N PRO A 225 8.79 21.71 3.63
CA PRO A 225 9.84 21.82 2.64
C PRO A 225 9.26 21.89 1.22
N GLU A 226 9.73 22.82 0.40
CA GLU A 226 9.16 23.08 -0.94
C GLU A 226 9.09 21.81 -1.80
N LYS A 227 10.09 20.93 -1.68
CA LYS A 227 10.17 19.65 -2.39
C LYS A 227 9.03 18.67 -2.06
N TYR A 228 8.36 18.83 -0.92
CA TYR A 228 7.26 17.98 -0.47
C TYR A 228 5.95 18.74 -0.31
N ASN A 229 5.92 20.03 -0.66
CA ASN A 229 4.73 20.86 -0.56
C ASN A 229 3.76 20.56 -1.72
N PHE A 230 3.01 19.46 -1.60
CA PHE A 230 1.99 19.04 -2.56
C PHE A 230 0.63 19.70 -2.30
N ILE A 231 0.57 20.69 -1.40
CA ILE A 231 -0.63 21.51 -1.27
C ILE A 231 -0.82 22.20 -2.63
N MET A 232 -1.86 21.79 -3.36
CA MET A 232 -2.51 22.60 -4.39
C MET A 232 -3.11 23.82 -3.69
N ALA A 233 -2.26 24.73 -3.21
CA ALA A 233 -2.70 26.06 -2.90
C ALA A 233 -3.22 26.62 -4.23
N PRO A 234 -4.43 27.21 -4.29
CA PRO A 234 -4.87 27.90 -5.49
C PRO A 234 -3.71 28.80 -5.94
N PRO A 235 -3.35 28.80 -7.24
CA PRO A 235 -2.11 29.40 -7.69
C PRO A 235 -2.01 30.81 -7.12
N MET A 236 -0.96 31.05 -6.32
CA MET A 236 -0.71 32.36 -5.72
C MET A 236 -0.88 33.41 -6.82
N SER A 237 -1.81 34.32 -6.57
CA SER A 237 -2.07 35.43 -7.46
C SER A 237 -0.77 36.22 -7.67
N PRO A 238 -0.61 36.92 -8.80
CA PRO A 238 0.59 37.72 -9.05
C PRO A 238 0.92 38.72 -7.91
N SER A 239 -0.10 39.18 -7.18
CA SER A 239 0.04 40.05 -6.01
C SER A 239 0.62 39.35 -4.78
N GLU A 240 0.27 38.08 -4.54
CA GLU A 240 0.81 37.26 -3.45
C GLU A 240 2.27 36.86 -3.71
N ARG A 241 2.62 36.50 -4.95
CA ARG A 241 4.02 36.23 -5.33
C ARG A 241 4.93 37.44 -5.14
N LYS A 242 4.42 38.64 -5.49
CA LYS A 242 5.15 39.90 -5.32
C LYS A 242 5.37 40.24 -3.85
N LYS A 243 4.42 39.95 -2.96
CA LYS A 243 4.58 40.12 -1.51
C LYS A 243 5.58 39.13 -0.91
N ALA A 244 5.68 37.92 -1.46
CA ALA A 244 6.60 36.87 -1.02
C ALA A 244 8.03 36.98 -1.61
N GLY A 245 8.31 37.98 -2.46
CA GLY A 245 9.63 38.13 -3.09
C GLY A 245 9.99 37.06 -4.12
N LEU A 246 9.02 36.24 -4.55
CA LEU A 246 9.21 35.18 -5.52
C LEU A 246 9.14 35.75 -6.95
N LYS A 247 9.99 35.23 -7.85
CA LYS A 247 9.97 35.65 -9.27
C LYS A 247 8.62 35.26 -9.93
N PRO A 248 8.04 36.14 -10.76
CA PRO A 248 6.84 35.79 -11.51
C PRO A 248 7.14 34.63 -12.49
N LYS A 249 6.14 33.76 -12.71
CA LYS A 249 6.15 32.80 -13.82
C LYS A 249 5.91 33.54 -15.13
#